data_AF-A0A375H0Y0-F1
#
_entry.id   AF-A0A375H0Y0-F1
#
_cell.length_a   1.000
_cell.length_b   1.000
_cell.length_c   1.000
_cell.angle_alpha   90.00
_cell.angle_beta   90.00
_cell.angle_gamma   90.00
#
_symmetry.space_group_name_H-M   'P 1'
#
loop_
_entity.id
_entity.type
_entity.pdbx_description
1 polymer ?
#
loop_
_entity_poly.entity_id
_entity_poly.type
_entity_poly.pdbx_seq_one_letter_code
_entity_poly.pdbx_strand_id
1 'polypeptide(L)'
;MRFLPVTLGLAVGLAAAACTSTPAGRSASTTSTTGTGPAIGMANPASVNCAQRGGKLQIVTTPAGQTGLCTFPSGRQCEEWALMRGECTPG
;
A
#
# COMPACT_ATOMS: atom_id res chain seq x y z
N MET A 1 -16.46 -64.09 6.21
CA MET A 1 -15.85 -64.57 4.95
C MET A 1 -15.57 -63.39 4.02
N ARG A 2 -14.29 -62.99 3.95
CA ARG A 2 -13.56 -62.33 2.84
C ARG A 2 -12.42 -61.51 3.44
N PHE A 3 -11.29 -62.19 3.61
CA PHE A 3 -9.99 -61.60 3.86
C PHE A 3 -9.49 -60.97 2.55
N LEU A 4 -9.11 -59.70 2.56
CA LEU A 4 -8.24 -59.13 1.53
C LEU A 4 -6.83 -58.92 2.14
N PRO A 5 -5.78 -59.43 1.48
CA PRO A 5 -4.42 -59.43 2.01
C PRO A 5 -3.67 -58.12 1.77
N VAL A 6 -2.72 -57.89 2.69
CA VAL A 6 -1.66 -56.87 2.68
C VAL A 6 -0.70 -57.10 1.50
N THR A 7 -0.38 -56.03 0.75
CA THR A 7 0.86 -55.90 -0.03
C THR A 7 1.28 -54.42 0.01
N LEU A 8 2.36 -54.04 0.71
CA LEU A 8 3.75 -54.05 0.21
C LEU A 8 3.90 -53.11 -1.01
N GLY A 9 4.69 -52.03 -1.02
CA GLY A 9 5.76 -51.69 -0.10
C GLY A 9 6.29 -50.26 -0.31
N LEU A 10 7.16 -49.91 0.64
CA LEU A 10 8.11 -48.80 0.61
C LEU A 10 8.90 -48.75 -0.70
N ALA A 11 9.21 -47.53 -1.15
CA ALA A 11 10.59 -47.02 -1.29
C ALA A 11 10.71 -46.02 -2.45
N VAL A 12 10.75 -44.74 -2.12
CA VAL A 12 11.47 -43.72 -2.89
C VAL A 12 12.14 -42.88 -1.82
N GLY A 13 13.45 -42.93 -1.57
CA GLY A 13 14.57 -43.01 -2.50
C GLY A 13 15.42 -41.77 -2.20
N LEU A 14 16.11 -41.78 -1.06
CA LEU A 14 16.98 -40.69 -0.61
C LEU A 14 18.31 -40.79 -1.37
N ALA A 15 18.57 -39.86 -2.29
CA ALA A 15 19.88 -39.72 -2.92
C ALA A 15 20.28 -38.24 -2.91
N ALA A 16 21.19 -37.89 -1.99
CA ALA A 16 21.95 -36.65 -2.00
C ALA A 16 23.36 -36.95 -2.52
N ALA A 17 23.79 -36.29 -3.60
CA ALA A 17 25.20 -36.04 -3.91
C ALA A 17 25.33 -34.93 -4.96
N ALA A 18 26.11 -33.89 -4.62
CA ALA A 18 26.61 -32.80 -5.46
C ALA A 18 27.40 -33.35 -6.67
N CYS A 19 27.73 -32.64 -7.75
CA CYS A 19 28.29 -31.31 -7.99
C CYS A 19 28.26 -31.06 -9.53
N THR A 20 28.24 -29.85 -10.09
CA THR A 20 29.46 -29.14 -10.55
C THR A 20 29.05 -27.87 -11.34
N SER A 21 29.64 -26.73 -10.95
CA SER A 21 30.04 -25.53 -11.73
C SER A 21 29.12 -24.81 -12.73
N THR A 22 28.72 -23.61 -12.31
CA THR A 22 28.84 -22.30 -13.01
C THR A 22 28.30 -22.15 -14.45
N PRO A 23 27.25 -21.34 -14.62
CA PRO A 23 27.17 -20.40 -15.73
C PRO A 23 27.43 -18.97 -15.25
N ALA A 24 28.51 -18.39 -15.78
CA ALA A 24 28.65 -16.95 -15.84
C ALA A 24 27.53 -16.40 -16.72
N GLY A 25 26.69 -15.54 -16.15
CA GLY A 25 25.57 -14.93 -16.85
C GLY A 25 24.86 -13.93 -15.95
N ARG A 26 25.56 -12.83 -15.62
CA ARG A 26 24.92 -11.66 -15.02
C ARG A 26 24.13 -10.92 -16.09
N SER A 27 23.05 -11.55 -16.57
CA SER A 27 21.95 -10.84 -17.19
C SER A 27 21.17 -10.21 -16.05
N ALA A 28 21.44 -8.94 -15.78
CA ALA A 28 20.55 -8.09 -15.00
C ALA A 28 19.23 -7.97 -15.78
N SER A 29 18.37 -8.97 -15.63
CA SER A 29 16.94 -8.75 -15.74
C SER A 29 16.60 -7.89 -14.54
N THR A 30 16.47 -6.60 -14.77
CA THR A 30 15.77 -5.70 -13.87
C THR A 30 14.33 -6.18 -13.79
N THR A 31 14.11 -7.22 -13.00
CA THR A 31 12.82 -7.41 -12.35
C THR A 31 12.72 -6.22 -11.42
N SER A 32 12.12 -5.15 -11.93
CA SER A 32 11.45 -4.15 -11.10
C SER A 32 10.40 -4.89 -10.31
N THR A 33 10.83 -5.54 -9.23
CA THR A 33 9.95 -6.00 -8.16
C THR A 33 9.44 -4.73 -7.54
N THR A 34 8.29 -4.30 -8.05
CA THR A 34 7.33 -3.42 -7.40
C THR A 34 7.36 -3.70 -5.91
N GLY A 35 8.02 -2.80 -5.18
CA GLY A 35 7.94 -2.75 -3.73
C GLY A 35 6.54 -2.28 -3.37
N THR A 36 5.57 -3.18 -3.39
CA THR A 36 4.34 -3.01 -2.62
C THR A 36 4.71 -3.22 -1.15
N GLY A 37 5.39 -2.22 -0.57
CA GLY A 37 5.23 -1.97 0.84
C GLY A 37 3.74 -1.71 1.11
N PRO A 38 3.24 -1.94 2.34
CA PRO A 38 1.88 -1.57 2.69
C PRO A 38 1.65 -0.12 2.24
N ALA A 39 0.63 0.11 1.42
CA ALA A 39 0.26 1.46 1.01
C ALA A 39 -0.05 2.23 2.30
N ILE A 40 0.91 3.04 2.76
CA ILE A 40 0.75 3.80 3.99
C ILE A 40 -0.37 4.81 3.75
N GLY A 41 -1.50 4.57 4.44
CA GLY A 41 -2.61 5.49 4.62
C GLY A 41 -3.53 5.62 3.41
N MET A 42 -4.81 5.26 3.58
CA MET A 42 -5.86 5.83 2.75
C MET A 42 -5.76 7.36 2.83
N ALA A 43 -5.88 8.06 1.70
CA ALA A 43 -5.85 9.52 1.68
C ALA A 43 -6.94 10.08 2.62
N ASN A 44 -6.61 11.13 3.37
CA ASN A 44 -7.58 11.81 4.22
C ASN A 44 -8.73 12.35 3.33
N PRO A 45 -9.99 11.93 3.53
CA PRO A 45 -11.10 12.33 2.68
C PRO A 45 -11.34 13.85 2.70
N ALA A 46 -11.09 14.52 3.82
CA ALA A 46 -11.20 15.98 3.92
C ALA A 46 -10.14 16.68 3.08
N SER A 47 -8.91 16.17 3.11
CA SER A 47 -7.79 16.65 2.30
C SER A 47 -8.06 16.47 0.80
N VAL A 48 -8.61 15.32 0.40
CA VAL A 48 -9.03 15.05 -0.98
C VAL A 48 -10.16 15.99 -1.40
N ASN A 49 -11.14 16.22 -0.52
CA ASN A 49 -12.24 17.15 -0.77
C ASN A 49 -11.73 18.58 -1.04
N CYS A 50 -10.76 19.06 -0.24
CA CYS A 50 -10.15 20.37 -0.46
C CYS A 50 -9.58 20.52 -1.89
N ALA A 51 -8.79 19.54 -2.33
CA ALA A 51 -8.21 19.54 -3.68
C ALA A 51 -9.30 19.48 -4.77
N GLN A 52 -10.33 18.66 -4.58
CA GLN A 52 -11.47 18.55 -5.52
C GLN A 52 -12.29 19.84 -5.62
N ARG A 53 -12.31 20.67 -4.57
CA ARG A 53 -12.95 21.99 -4.57
C ARG A 53 -12.06 23.10 -5.14
N GLY A 54 -10.86 22.76 -5.64
CA GLY A 54 -9.90 23.71 -6.21
C GLY A 54 -9.07 24.47 -5.17
N GLY A 55 -9.11 24.04 -3.90
CA GLY A 55 -8.29 24.64 -2.85
C GLY A 55 -6.91 24.01 -2.74
N LYS A 56 -6.02 24.69 -2.02
CA LYS A 56 -4.70 24.20 -1.61
C LYS A 56 -4.74 23.85 -0.13
N LEU A 57 -4.40 22.61 0.21
CA LEU A 57 -4.33 22.15 1.59
C LEU A 57 -3.01 22.58 2.24
N GLN A 58 -3.10 23.10 3.47
CA GLN A 58 -1.98 23.36 4.36
C GLN A 58 -2.27 22.74 5.72
N ILE A 59 -1.35 21.93 6.24
CA ILE A 59 -1.44 21.44 7.62
C ILE A 59 -0.82 22.50 8.53
N VAL A 60 -1.60 22.97 9.50
CA VAL A 60 -1.16 23.93 10.53
C VAL A 60 -1.08 23.25 11.88
N THR A 61 -0.02 23.53 12.63
CA THR A 61 0.11 23.09 14.02
C THR A 61 -0.46 24.16 14.93
N THR A 62 -1.36 23.75 15.82
CA THR A 62 -1.98 24.59 16.85
C THR A 62 -1.70 23.98 18.22
N PRO A 63 -1.95 24.70 19.33
CA PRO A 63 -1.90 24.12 20.67
C PRO A 63 -2.86 22.92 20.85
N ALA A 64 -3.91 22.81 20.03
CA ALA A 64 -4.86 21.70 20.05
C ALA A 64 -4.44 20.51 19.15
N GLY A 65 -3.32 20.61 18.43
CA GLY A 65 -2.85 19.61 17.48
C GLY A 65 -2.77 20.13 16.04
N GLN A 66 -2.71 19.22 15.07
CA GLN A 66 -2.66 19.58 13.65
C GLN A 66 -4.06 19.74 13.06
N THR A 67 -4.22 20.72 12.19
CA THR A 67 -5.47 20.99 11.48
C THR A 67 -5.19 21.25 10.00
N GLY A 68 -6.03 20.74 9.11
CA GLY A 68 -5.94 21.07 7.68
C GLY A 68 -6.73 22.34 7.36
N LEU A 69 -6.06 23.32 6.76
CA LEU A 69 -6.68 24.51 6.17
C LEU A 69 -6.65 24.40 4.64
N CYS A 70 -7.80 24.63 4.02
CA CYS A 70 -8.01 24.68 2.59
C CYS A 70 -8.11 26.14 2.13
N THR A 71 -7.12 26.60 1.37
CA THR A 71 -7.06 27.97 0.84
C THR A 71 -7.49 28.02 -0.63
N PHE A 72 -8.48 28.84 -0.94
CA PHE A 72 -9.03 29.00 -2.29
C PHE A 72 -8.36 30.16 -3.06
N PRO A 73 -8.47 30.20 -4.40
CA PRO A 73 -7.92 31.30 -5.22
C PRO A 73 -8.48 32.69 -4.87
N SER A 74 -9.68 32.77 -4.32
CA SER A 74 -10.25 34.01 -3.79
C SER A 74 -9.60 34.49 -2.49
N GLY A 75 -8.69 33.70 -1.90
CA GLY A 75 -8.08 33.95 -0.59
C GLY A 75 -8.93 33.47 0.59
N ARG A 76 -10.16 32.97 0.34
CA ARG A 76 -10.98 32.37 1.40
C ARG A 76 -10.32 31.09 1.91
N GLN A 77 -10.46 30.85 3.20
CA GLN A 77 -9.89 29.68 3.88
C GLN A 77 -10.99 28.93 4.63
N CYS A 78 -10.97 27.61 4.52
CA CYS A 78 -11.85 26.70 5.25
C CYS A 78 -11.04 25.64 5.98
N GLU A 79 -11.45 25.26 7.18
CA GLU A 79 -10.96 24.02 7.78
C GLU A 79 -11.44 22.81 6.94
N GLU A 80 -10.57 21.82 6.71
CA GLU A 80 -10.82 20.74 5.74
C GLU A 80 -12.04 19.89 6.10
N TRP A 81 -12.28 19.60 7.38
CA TRP A 81 -13.44 18.83 7.83
C TRP A 81 -14.73 19.66 7.79
N ALA A 82 -14.67 20.95 8.10
CA ALA A 82 -15.78 21.88 7.95
C ALA A 82 -16.18 22.06 6.48
N LEU A 83 -15.21 22.15 5.56
CA LEU A 83 -15.46 22.18 4.12
C LEU A 83 -16.16 20.89 3.66
N MET A 84 -15.66 19.73 4.08
CA MET A 84 -16.21 18.44 3.68
C MET A 84 -17.66 18.26 4.19
N ARG A 85 -17.96 18.75 5.39
CA ARG A 85 -19.32 18.71 5.98
C ARG A 85 -20.25 19.80 5.46
N GLY A 86 -19.76 20.72 4.62
CA GLY A 86 -20.53 21.84 4.10
C GLY A 86 -20.76 22.98 5.12
N GLU A 87 -20.07 22.94 6.26
CA GLU A 87 -20.09 23.99 7.29
C GLU A 87 -19.24 25.20 6.90
N CYS A 88 -18.35 25.03 5.92
CA CYS A 88 -17.60 26.11 5.30
C CYS A 88 -17.82 26.10 3.78
N THR A 89 -18.27 27.23 3.23
CA THR A 89 -18.49 27.36 1.79
C THR A 89 -17.17 27.65 1.07
N PRO A 90 -16.78 26.90 0.03
CA PRO A 90 -15.63 27.23 -0.80
C PRO A 90 -15.79 28.63 -1.42
N GLY A 91 -14.67 29.29 -1.67
CA GLY A 91 -14.63 30.68 -2.12
C GLY A 91 -14.04 30.88 -3.48
#